data_AF-A0A7L0Y2L4-F1
#
_entry.id   AF-A0A7L0Y2L4-F1
#
_cell.length_a   1.000
_cell.length_b   1.000
_cell.length_c   1.000
_cell.angle_alpha   90.00
_cell.angle_beta   90.00
_cell.angle_gamma   90.00
#
_symmetry.space_group_name_H-M   'P 1'
#
loop_
_entity.id
_entity.type
_entity.pdbx_description
1 polymer ?
#
loop_
_entity_poly.entity_id
_entity_poly.type
_entity_poly.pdbx_seq_one_letter_code
_entity_poly.pdbx_strand_id
1 'polypeptide(L)' 'LLPLLPLLLLQSPLAAAATRPSFVLVLADDLGFGDLGSYGHPSSATPQLDRL' A
#
# COMPACT_ATOMS: atom_id res chain seq x y z
N LEU A 1 -27.93 35.57 -15.58
CA LEU A 1 -27.89 34.18 -15.09
C LEU A 1 -27.33 33.20 -16.12
N LEU A 2 -27.79 33.24 -17.38
CA LEU A 2 -27.24 32.39 -18.47
C LEU A 2 -25.70 32.45 -18.72
N PRO A 3 -24.99 33.60 -18.63
CA PRO A 3 -23.57 33.64 -19.01
C PRO A 3 -22.62 33.00 -17.98
N LEU A 4 -23.12 32.64 -16.79
CA LEU A 4 -22.33 31.99 -15.73
C LEU A 4 -22.35 30.46 -15.78
N LEU A 5 -23.26 29.90 -16.58
CA LEU A 5 -23.42 28.45 -16.74
C LEU A 5 -22.15 27.71 -17.24
N PRO A 6 -21.36 28.24 -18.20
CA PRO A 6 -20.15 27.55 -18.64
C PRO A 6 -19.03 27.62 -17.60
N LEU A 7 -19.01 28.65 -16.75
CA LEU A 7 -18.04 28.77 -15.65
C LEU A 7 -18.31 27.71 -14.57
N LEU A 8 -19.59 27.37 -14.33
CA LEU A 8 -20.00 26.33 -13.39
C LEU A 8 -19.58 24.92 -13.85
N LEU A 9 -19.63 24.66 -15.16
CA LEU A 9 -19.26 23.36 -15.75
C LEU A 9 -17.75 23.09 -15.70
N LEU A 10 -16.93 24.14 -15.63
CA LEU A 10 -15.47 24.05 -15.47
C LEU A 10 -15.02 23.74 -14.03
N GLN A 11 -15.94 23.78 -13.06
CA GLN A 11 -15.65 23.44 -11.66
C GLN A 11 -15.92 21.96 -11.35
N SER A 12 -16.07 21.11 -12.37
CA SER A 12 -16.22 19.68 -12.12
C SER A 12 -14.95 19.17 -11.42
N PRO A 13 -15.08 18.57 -10.22
CA PRO A 13 -13.92 18.02 -9.55
C PRO A 13 -13.41 16.87 -10.42
N LEU A 14 -12.16 16.98 -10.86
CA LEU A 14 -11.45 15.85 -11.45
C LEU A 14 -11.41 14.77 -10.36
N ALA A 15 -12.31 13.79 -10.46
CA ALA A 15 -12.36 12.69 -9.52
C ALA A 15 -11.00 12.01 -9.53
N ALA A 16 -10.23 12.18 -8.44
CA ALA A 16 -9.02 11.41 -8.25
C ALA A 16 -9.45 9.95 -8.23
N ALA A 17 -9.16 9.22 -9.30
CA ALA A 17 -9.41 7.79 -9.35
C ALA A 17 -8.68 7.19 -8.15
N ALA A 18 -9.44 6.63 -7.20
CA ALA A 18 -8.85 5.97 -6.05
C ALA A 18 -7.93 4.88 -6.60
N THR A 19 -6.63 5.02 -6.37
CA THR A 19 -5.65 4.04 -6.82
C THR A 19 -6.01 2.73 -6.15
N ARG A 20 -6.41 1.72 -6.93
CA ARG A 20 -6.72 0.40 -6.40
C ARG A 20 -5.44 -0.16 -5.76
N PRO A 21 -5.47 -0.55 -4.47
CA PRO A 21 -4.28 -1.11 -3.84
C PRO A 21 -3.91 -2.42 -4.55
N SER A 22 -2.62 -2.58 -4.84
CA SER A 22 -2.05 -3.88 -5.22
C SER A 22 -1.75 -4.66 -3.95
N PHE A 23 -1.99 -5.98 -3.98
CA PHE A 23 -1.66 -6.87 -2.87
C PHE A 23 -0.57 -7.84 -3.30
N VAL A 24 0.34 -8.15 -2.38
CA VAL A 24 1.33 -9.21 -2.52
C VAL A 24 1.19 -10.11 -1.30
N LEU A 25 0.92 -11.39 -1.52
CA LEU A 25 0.88 -12.41 -0.47
C LEU A 25 2.20 -13.18 -0.52
N VAL A 26 2.98 -13.10 0.56
CA VAL A 26 4.19 -13.90 0.73
C VAL A 26 3.85 -15.09 1.62
N LEU A 27 3.90 -16.28 1.06
CA LEU A 27 3.74 -17.54 1.79
C LEU A 27 5.10 -18.20 1.92
N ALA A 28 5.50 -18.50 3.15
CA ALA A 28 6.68 -19.29 3.45
C ALA A 28 6.22 -20.63 4.03
N ASP A 29 6.81 -21.72 3.54
CA ASP A 29 6.60 -23.06 4.08
C ASP A 29 7.43 -23.23 5.36
N ASP A 30 6.86 -23.89 6.37
CA ASP A 30 7.51 -24.20 7.65
C ASP A 30 8.21 -23.04 8.38
N LEU A 31 7.80 -21.78 8.15
CA LEU A 31 8.35 -20.64 8.87
C LEU A 31 7.82 -20.59 10.30
N GLY A 32 8.70 -20.85 11.27
CA GLY A 32 8.41 -20.78 12.69
C GLY A 32 8.29 -19.33 13.21
N PHE A 33 7.54 -19.15 14.29
CA PHE A 33 7.34 -17.84 14.92
C PHE A 33 8.64 -17.17 15.38
N GLY A 34 9.68 -17.95 15.70
CA GLY A 34 10.95 -17.42 16.19
C GLY A 34 12.01 -17.22 15.11
N ASP A 35 11.72 -17.53 13.84
CA ASP A 35 12.76 -17.70 12.81
C ASP A 35 13.24 -16.38 12.20
N LEU A 36 12.45 -15.31 12.32
CA LEU A 36 12.81 -13.98 11.81
C LEU A 36 13.75 -13.25 12.78
N GLY A 37 14.68 -12.49 12.20
CA GLY A 37 15.56 -11.59 12.95
C GLY A 37 14.77 -10.56 13.76
N SER A 38 13.67 -10.03 13.22
CA SER A 38 12.74 -9.12 13.92
C SER A 38 12.10 -9.70 15.18
N TYR A 39 12.09 -11.03 15.32
CA TYR A 39 11.60 -11.74 16.51
C TYR A 39 12.74 -12.14 17.47
N GLY A 40 13.96 -11.70 17.20
CA GLY A 40 15.12 -11.92 18.08
C GLY A 40 15.85 -13.23 17.82
N HIS A 41 15.68 -13.87 16.66
CA HIS A 41 16.47 -15.04 16.31
C HIS A 41 17.97 -14.71 16.35
N PRO A 42 18.82 -15.52 17.03
CA PRO A 42 20.20 -15.14 17.32
C PRO A 42 21.11 -15.01 16.09
N SER A 43 20.73 -15.66 14.97
CA SER A 43 21.57 -15.74 13.78
C SER A 43 20.84 -15.66 12.44
N SER A 44 19.50 -15.62 12.42
CA SER A 44 18.77 -15.52 11.15
C SER A 44 18.83 -14.08 10.67
N ALA A 45 19.40 -13.89 9.49
CA ALA A 45 19.43 -12.59 8.84
C ALA A 45 18.26 -12.51 7.84
N THR A 46 17.19 -11.81 8.22
CA THR A 46 16.01 -11.59 7.37
C THR A 46 15.82 -10.11 7.02
N PRO A 47 16.86 -9.37 6.57
CA PRO A 47 16.85 -7.91 6.54
C PRO A 47 15.81 -7.29 5.60
N GLN A 48 15.30 -8.04 4.63
CA GLN A 48 14.19 -7.58 3.78
C GLN A 48 12.85 -7.69 4.51
N LEU A 49 12.61 -8.81 5.22
CA LEU A 49 11.39 -9.03 5.99
C LEU A 49 11.38 -8.21 7.28
N ASP A 50 12.54 -7.98 7.90
CA ASP A 50 12.67 -7.16 9.12
C ASP A 50 12.36 -5.67 8.89
N ARG A 51 12.33 -5.23 7.62
CA ARG A 51 12.03 -3.84 7.21
C ARG A 51 10.60 -3.66 6.69
N LEU A 52 9.85 -4.76 6.52
CA LEU A 52 8.43 -4.70 6.16
C LEU A 52 7.59 -4.30 7.38
#